data_AF-A0A5S3V5S4-F1
#
_entry.id   AF-A0A5S3V5S4-F1
#
_cell.length_a   1.000
_cell.length_b   1.000
_cell.length_c   1.000
_cell.angle_alpha   90.00
_cell.angle_beta   90.00
_cell.angle_gamma   90.00
#
_symmetry.space_group_name_H-M   'P 1'
#
loop_
_entity.id
_entity.type
_entity.pdbx_description
1 polymer ?
#
loop_
_entity_poly.entity_id
_entity_poly.type
_entity_poly.pdbx_seq_one_letter_code
_entity_poly.pdbx_strand_id
1 'polypeptide(L)'
;MSISAEKLNKLRIQNGWSQERLAEISGLSLRTIQRLEKGETASLESQQAISKAFDIPPSELLEDTEVQIGEGGINWSGISGVLVITALVISMFELGGGVVAFIDKPSIILSVFIPLGMAAISLGGGKTLDIIKLMRFIFVLPKHEKGLHTHVSSLNWLIFYCYAAGFISTLIGVVAVLFYPVDFAYQGELANRHPTLFGMGIAFLTLVYSSILAELFIRPLKHQIERLIIHHSNYKKCQ
;
A
#
# COMPACT_ATOMS: atom_id res chain seq x y z
N MET A 1 -13.19 17.04 14.13
CA MET A 1 -12.94 16.66 12.73
C MET A 1 -14.18 16.99 11.93
N SER A 2 -14.07 17.87 10.94
CA SER A 2 -15.15 18.33 10.06
C SER A 2 -15.26 17.42 8.82
N ILE A 3 -16.48 17.25 8.32
CA ILE A 3 -16.71 16.64 6.99
C ILE A 3 -16.27 17.65 5.93
N SER A 4 -15.59 17.20 4.88
CA SER A 4 -15.30 18.02 3.71
C SER A 4 -16.59 18.29 2.94
N ALA A 5 -17.03 19.54 2.95
CA ALA A 5 -18.17 20.00 2.17
C ALA A 5 -18.01 19.67 0.67
N GLU A 6 -16.80 19.85 0.14
CA GLU A 6 -16.48 19.55 -1.25
C GLU A 6 -16.62 18.06 -1.57
N LYS A 7 -16.04 17.17 -0.75
CA LYS A 7 -16.17 15.72 -0.96
C LYS A 7 -17.61 15.25 -0.81
N LEU A 8 -18.34 15.76 0.18
CA LEU A 8 -19.75 15.44 0.39
C LEU A 8 -20.59 15.81 -0.85
N ASN A 9 -20.43 17.04 -1.36
CA ASN A 9 -21.13 17.49 -2.55
C ASN A 9 -20.75 16.66 -3.78
N LYS A 10 -19.46 16.35 -3.94
CA LYS A 10 -18.97 15.53 -5.05
C LYS A 10 -19.55 14.12 -5.03
N LEU A 11 -19.54 13.44 -3.87
CA LEU A 11 -20.14 12.12 -3.69
C LEU A 11 -21.64 12.15 -3.98
N ARG A 12 -22.36 13.17 -3.51
CA ARG A 12 -23.79 13.36 -3.76
C ARG A 12 -24.07 13.48 -5.26
N ILE A 13 -23.30 14.31 -5.98
CA ILE A 13 -23.45 14.50 -7.44
C ILE A 13 -23.09 13.22 -8.20
N GLN A 14 -22.02 12.52 -7.83
CA GLN A 14 -21.60 11.27 -8.48
C GLN A 14 -22.66 10.16 -8.37
N ASN A 15 -23.40 10.14 -7.26
CA ASN A 15 -24.51 9.20 -7.06
C ASN A 15 -25.84 9.71 -7.66
N GLY A 16 -25.87 10.91 -8.25
CA GLY A 16 -27.08 11.49 -8.83
C GLY A 16 -28.13 11.89 -7.79
N TRP A 17 -27.74 12.19 -6.55
CA TRP A 17 -28.68 12.48 -5.47
C TRP A 17 -28.94 13.98 -5.30
N SER A 18 -30.17 14.35 -4.95
CA SER A 18 -30.48 15.69 -4.42
C SER A 18 -30.10 15.80 -2.94
N GLN A 19 -30.11 17.01 -2.37
CA GLN A 19 -29.87 17.19 -0.93
C GLN A 19 -30.95 16.50 -0.10
N GLU A 20 -32.21 16.54 -0.56
CA GLU A 20 -33.36 15.86 0.04
C GLU A 20 -33.18 14.35 -0.01
N ARG A 21 -32.70 13.83 -1.14
CA ARG A 21 -32.46 12.38 -1.27
C ARG A 21 -31.35 11.91 -0.34
N LEU A 22 -30.27 12.67 -0.21
CA LEU A 22 -29.20 12.36 0.75
C LEU A 22 -29.71 12.44 2.20
N ALA A 23 -30.55 13.41 2.52
CA ALA A 23 -31.18 13.53 3.84
C ALA A 23 -32.02 12.29 4.18
N GLU A 24 -32.84 11.84 3.21
CA GLU A 24 -33.67 10.64 3.34
C GLU A 24 -32.82 9.37 3.55
N ILE A 25 -31.80 9.14 2.73
CA ILE A 25 -30.96 7.93 2.80
C ILE A 25 -30.12 7.91 4.07
N SER A 26 -29.56 9.05 4.47
CA SER A 26 -28.72 9.15 5.69
C SER A 26 -29.54 9.24 6.98
N GLY A 27 -30.86 9.45 6.90
CA GLY A 27 -31.71 9.69 8.08
C GLY A 27 -31.40 11.01 8.79
N LEU A 28 -30.75 11.95 8.12
CA LEU A 28 -30.45 13.29 8.65
C LEU A 28 -31.48 14.30 8.14
N SER A 29 -31.65 15.43 8.85
CA SER A 29 -32.52 16.50 8.35
C SER A 29 -31.91 17.18 7.11
N LEU A 30 -32.77 17.67 6.20
CA LEU A 30 -32.34 18.48 5.05
C LEU A 30 -31.46 19.67 5.49
N ARG A 31 -31.83 20.31 6.60
CA ARG A 31 -31.04 21.41 7.19
C ARG A 31 -29.65 20.94 7.61
N THR A 32 -29.52 19.74 8.15
CA THR A 32 -28.21 19.16 8.49
C THR A 32 -27.37 18.99 7.23
N ILE A 33 -27.93 18.37 6.17
CA ILE A 33 -27.21 18.20 4.90
C ILE A 33 -26.76 19.54 4.32
N GLN A 34 -27.64 20.54 4.28
CA GLN A 34 -27.31 21.88 3.79
C GLN A 34 -26.22 22.58 4.60
N ARG A 35 -26.23 22.44 5.93
CA ARG A 35 -25.17 22.98 6.80
C ARG A 35 -23.83 22.29 6.54
N LEU A 36 -23.86 20.97 6.38
CA LEU A 36 -22.66 20.17 6.10
C LEU A 36 -22.07 20.49 4.72
N GLU A 37 -22.90 20.68 3.69
CA GLU A 37 -22.44 21.14 2.36
C GLU A 37 -21.98 22.60 2.34
N LYS A 38 -22.29 23.38 3.37
CA LYS A 38 -21.75 24.73 3.59
C LYS A 38 -20.46 24.76 4.44
N GLY A 39 -19.96 23.60 4.86
CA GLY A 39 -18.71 23.47 5.62
C GLY A 39 -18.88 23.59 7.14
N GLU A 40 -20.10 23.47 7.66
CA GLU A 40 -20.29 23.42 9.12
C GLU A 40 -19.89 22.07 9.72
N THR A 41 -19.57 22.07 11.02
CA THR A 41 -19.10 20.88 11.73
C THR A 41 -20.22 19.83 11.90
N ALA A 42 -19.89 18.59 11.59
CA ALA A 42 -20.76 17.43 11.77
C ALA A 42 -20.56 16.79 13.15
N SER A 43 -21.63 16.27 13.76
CA SER A 43 -21.49 15.33 14.87
C SER A 43 -20.91 13.98 14.39
N LEU A 44 -20.33 13.19 15.29
CA LEU A 44 -19.87 11.83 14.99
C LEU A 44 -21.00 10.95 14.43
N GLU A 45 -22.22 11.10 14.96
CA GLU A 45 -23.41 10.39 14.48
C GLU A 45 -23.74 10.79 13.04
N SER A 46 -23.65 12.08 12.72
CA SER A 46 -23.90 12.58 11.37
C SER A 46 -22.83 12.07 10.38
N GLN A 47 -21.58 11.99 10.81
CA GLN A 47 -20.48 11.41 10.02
C GLN A 47 -20.73 9.93 9.72
N GLN A 48 -21.12 9.15 10.73
CA GLN A 48 -21.42 7.74 10.56
C GLN A 48 -22.66 7.49 9.70
N ALA A 49 -23.68 8.33 9.84
CA ALA A 49 -24.89 8.26 9.03
C ALA A 49 -24.60 8.50 7.55
N ILE A 50 -23.81 9.53 7.24
CA ILE A 50 -23.40 9.84 5.87
C ILE A 50 -22.46 8.77 5.31
N SER A 51 -21.50 8.29 6.11
CA SER A 51 -20.56 7.24 5.66
C SER A 51 -21.30 5.95 5.32
N LYS A 52 -22.30 5.57 6.13
CA LYS A 52 -23.18 4.43 5.84
C LYS A 52 -24.04 4.66 4.60
N ALA A 53 -24.58 5.87 4.40
CA ALA A 53 -25.39 6.19 3.23
C ALA A 53 -24.63 5.99 1.91
N PHE A 54 -23.33 6.29 1.90
CA PHE A 54 -22.46 6.13 0.74
C PHE A 54 -21.70 4.79 0.70
N ASP A 55 -21.86 3.94 1.71
CA ASP A 55 -21.09 2.69 1.88
C ASP A 55 -19.57 2.89 1.83
N ILE A 56 -19.08 3.96 2.48
CA ILE A 56 -17.66 4.31 2.56
C ILE A 56 -17.23 4.44 4.03
N PRO A 57 -15.92 4.29 4.34
CA PRO A 57 -15.42 4.57 5.68
C PRO A 57 -15.50 6.08 6.00
N PRO A 58 -15.80 6.48 7.25
CA PRO A 58 -15.89 7.90 7.64
C PRO A 58 -14.65 8.73 7.31
N SER A 59 -13.46 8.11 7.28
CA SER A 59 -12.19 8.75 6.91
C SER A 59 -12.21 9.36 5.51
N GLU A 60 -13.02 8.83 4.59
CA GLU A 60 -13.13 9.39 3.23
C GLU A 60 -13.92 10.70 3.19
N LEU A 61 -14.84 10.91 4.14
CA LEU A 61 -15.67 12.11 4.22
C LEU A 61 -14.97 13.29 4.93
N LEU A 62 -13.95 13.03 5.74
CA LEU A 62 -13.31 14.08 6.54
C LEU A 62 -12.56 15.07 5.64
N GLU A 63 -12.52 16.32 6.09
CA GLU A 63 -11.59 17.31 5.55
C GLU A 63 -10.19 16.74 5.61
N ASP A 64 -9.50 16.85 4.48
CA ASP A 64 -8.04 16.82 4.44
C ASP A 64 -7.60 18.08 5.16
N THR A 65 -7.78 18.13 6.48
CA THR A 65 -7.10 19.13 7.28
C THR A 65 -5.64 18.95 6.88
N GLU A 66 -4.96 20.03 6.51
CA GLU A 66 -3.52 20.00 6.25
C GLU A 66 -2.80 19.72 7.57
N VAL A 67 -3.01 18.51 8.08
CA VAL A 67 -2.41 17.98 9.29
C VAL A 67 -0.97 17.76 8.92
N GLN A 68 -0.14 18.65 9.42
CA GLN A 68 1.30 18.49 9.35
C GLN A 68 1.66 17.38 10.35
N ILE A 69 2.14 16.27 9.83
CA ILE A 69 2.47 15.09 10.63
C ILE A 69 3.98 15.00 10.82
N GLY A 70 4.36 14.86 12.09
CA GLY A 70 5.71 14.54 12.53
C GLY A 70 6.63 15.76 12.70
N GLU A 71 7.53 15.64 13.67
CA GLU A 71 8.56 16.65 13.97
C GLU A 71 9.89 16.35 13.26
N GLY A 72 9.95 15.25 12.51
CA GLY A 72 11.18 14.67 11.97
C GLY A 72 11.90 13.78 12.98
N GLY A 73 13.06 13.24 12.58
CA GLY A 73 13.92 12.40 13.42
C GLY A 73 14.23 11.05 12.79
N ILE A 74 15.04 10.25 13.48
CA ILE A 74 15.41 8.90 13.05
C ILE A 74 14.40 7.88 13.57
N ASN A 75 13.87 7.03 12.69
CA ASN A 75 12.99 5.94 13.10
C ASN A 75 13.81 4.73 13.58
N TRP A 76 14.36 4.80 14.79
CA TRP A 76 15.16 3.71 15.36
C TRP A 76 14.42 2.36 15.41
N SER A 77 13.12 2.39 15.67
CA SER A 77 12.28 1.17 15.69
C SER A 77 12.10 0.54 14.31
N GLY A 78 11.97 1.36 13.27
CA GLY A 78 11.92 0.88 11.88
C GLY A 78 13.25 0.30 11.45
N ILE A 79 14.35 1.00 11.76
CA ILE A 79 15.71 0.55 11.44
C ILE A 79 16.02 -0.79 12.10
N SER A 80 15.80 -0.92 13.41
CA SER A 80 16.08 -2.16 14.13
C SER A 80 15.21 -3.32 13.63
N GLY A 81 13.92 -3.05 13.34
CA GLY A 81 13.02 -4.05 12.78
C GLY A 81 13.46 -4.55 11.40
N VAL A 82 13.78 -3.64 10.47
CA VAL A 82 14.27 -4.02 9.13
C VAL A 82 15.58 -4.79 9.22
N LEU A 83 16.52 -4.37 10.08
CA LEU A 83 17.79 -5.08 10.27
C LEU A 83 17.59 -6.50 10.78
N VAL A 84 16.74 -6.70 11.80
CA VAL A 84 16.46 -8.03 12.36
C VAL A 84 15.81 -8.93 11.31
N ILE A 85 14.77 -8.45 10.62
CA ILE A 85 14.06 -9.27 9.64
C ILE A 85 14.97 -9.57 8.44
N THR A 86 15.75 -8.59 7.97
CA THR A 86 16.71 -8.80 6.88
C THR A 86 17.77 -9.84 7.26
N ALA A 87 18.30 -9.80 8.49
CA ALA A 87 19.24 -10.80 8.98
C ALA A 87 18.62 -12.20 9.03
N LEU A 88 17.37 -12.32 9.51
CA LEU A 88 16.65 -13.60 9.54
C LEU A 88 16.40 -14.16 8.13
N VAL A 89 15.97 -13.32 7.19
CA VAL A 89 15.76 -13.70 5.79
C VAL A 89 17.08 -14.15 5.14
N ILE A 90 18.17 -13.42 5.38
CA ILE A 90 19.51 -13.81 4.92
C ILE A 90 19.91 -15.18 5.50
N SER A 91 19.69 -15.40 6.80
CA SER A 91 19.97 -16.71 7.43
C SER A 91 19.15 -17.85 6.81
N MET A 92 17.90 -17.60 6.39
CA MET A 92 17.10 -18.61 5.69
C MET A 92 17.72 -19.00 4.34
N PHE A 93 18.24 -18.04 3.58
CA PHE A 93 18.91 -18.33 2.31
C PHE A 93 20.27 -19.01 2.50
N GLU A 94 21.03 -18.64 3.54
CA GLU A 94 22.27 -19.33 3.90
C GLU A 94 22.04 -20.82 4.19
N LEU A 95 21.02 -21.15 4.99
CA LEU A 95 20.62 -22.54 5.26
C LEU A 95 20.22 -23.31 3.99
N GLY A 96 19.68 -22.61 2.99
CA GLY A 96 19.19 -23.22 1.74
C GLY A 96 20.26 -23.46 0.67
N GLY A 97 21.51 -23.01 0.87
CA GLY A 97 22.57 -23.15 -0.13
C GLY A 97 23.41 -21.89 -0.38
N GLY A 98 23.32 -20.88 0.50
CA GLY A 98 24.10 -19.64 0.41
C GLY A 98 23.38 -18.53 -0.35
N VAL A 99 23.45 -17.29 0.14
CA VAL A 99 22.67 -16.16 -0.40
C VAL A 99 22.95 -15.92 -1.89
N VAL A 100 24.20 -16.06 -2.33
CA VAL A 100 24.61 -15.80 -3.72
C VAL A 100 23.90 -16.72 -4.70
N ALA A 101 23.61 -17.96 -4.32
CA ALA A 101 22.91 -18.93 -5.16
C ALA A 101 21.47 -18.52 -5.46
N PHE A 102 20.87 -17.71 -4.59
CA PHE A 102 19.51 -17.23 -4.72
C PHE A 102 19.41 -15.86 -5.36
N ILE A 103 20.50 -15.20 -5.77
CA ILE A 103 20.45 -13.89 -6.43
C ILE A 103 20.16 -14.07 -7.92
N ASP A 104 18.94 -13.76 -8.34
CA ASP A 104 18.53 -13.72 -9.75
C ASP A 104 18.11 -12.31 -10.16
N LYS A 105 18.97 -11.61 -10.92
CA LYS A 105 18.76 -10.20 -11.30
C LYS A 105 17.42 -9.98 -12.05
N PRO A 106 17.04 -10.79 -13.05
CA PRO A 106 15.76 -10.65 -13.73
C PRO A 106 14.57 -10.74 -12.75
N SER A 107 14.55 -11.75 -11.88
CA SER A 107 13.47 -11.91 -10.89
C SER A 107 13.38 -10.72 -9.93
N ILE A 108 14.51 -10.18 -9.48
CA ILE A 108 14.52 -8.97 -8.62
C ILE A 108 13.91 -7.79 -9.37
N ILE A 109 14.32 -7.55 -10.62
CA ILE A 109 13.79 -6.46 -11.45
C ILE A 109 12.28 -6.63 -11.64
N LEU A 110 11.82 -7.82 -12.02
CA LEU A 110 10.40 -8.10 -12.23
C LEU A 110 9.58 -7.91 -10.95
N SER A 111 10.09 -8.37 -9.80
CA SER A 111 9.41 -8.23 -8.51
C SER A 111 9.19 -6.78 -8.07
N VAL A 112 10.01 -5.85 -8.57
CA VAL A 112 9.92 -4.41 -8.26
C VAL A 112 9.13 -3.66 -9.32
N PHE A 113 9.44 -3.88 -10.60
CA PHE A 113 8.87 -3.07 -11.69
C PHE A 113 7.45 -3.46 -12.08
N ILE A 114 7.06 -4.73 -11.97
CA ILE A 114 5.67 -5.12 -12.29
C ILE A 114 4.68 -4.45 -11.32
N PRO A 115 4.87 -4.51 -9.97
CA PRO A 115 3.97 -3.82 -9.04
C PRO A 115 3.91 -2.31 -9.25
N LEU A 116 5.06 -1.68 -9.56
CA LEU A 116 5.12 -0.24 -9.86
C LEU A 116 4.41 0.09 -11.18
N GLY A 117 4.52 -0.76 -12.19
CA GLY A 117 3.77 -0.63 -13.45
C GLY A 117 2.26 -0.74 -13.21
N MET A 118 1.82 -1.73 -12.44
CA MET A 118 0.41 -1.88 -12.04
C MET A 118 -0.10 -0.66 -11.26
N ALA A 119 0.71 -0.13 -10.33
CA ALA A 119 0.39 1.09 -9.59
C ALA A 119 0.30 2.31 -10.52
N ALA A 120 1.22 2.46 -11.47
CA ALA A 120 1.22 3.57 -12.42
C ALA A 120 -0.02 3.54 -13.33
N ILE A 121 -0.44 2.35 -13.77
CA ILE A 121 -1.64 2.16 -14.59
C ILE A 121 -2.93 2.44 -13.80
N SER A 122 -3.01 1.97 -12.56
CA SER A 122 -4.26 2.03 -11.76
C SER A 122 -4.42 3.32 -10.96
N LEU A 123 -3.35 3.83 -10.36
CA LEU A 123 -3.35 5.00 -9.47
C LEU A 123 -2.85 6.27 -10.17
N GLY A 124 -2.16 6.11 -11.30
CA GLY A 124 -1.47 7.18 -12.01
C GLY A 124 0.01 7.31 -11.62
N GLY A 125 0.82 7.83 -12.54
CA GLY A 125 2.27 7.98 -12.36
C GLY A 125 2.66 8.90 -11.19
N GLY A 126 1.96 10.02 -11.00
CA GLY A 126 2.24 10.96 -9.92
C GLY A 126 2.11 10.32 -8.54
N LYS A 127 0.97 9.67 -8.26
CA LYS A 127 0.73 8.96 -6.99
C LYS A 127 1.74 7.84 -6.78
N THR A 128 2.13 7.14 -7.82
CA THR A 128 3.13 6.06 -7.75
C THR A 128 4.51 6.59 -7.33
N LEU A 129 4.95 7.71 -7.92
CA LEU A 129 6.19 8.36 -7.51
C LEU A 129 6.14 8.86 -6.07
N ASP A 130 4.98 9.35 -5.61
CA ASP A 130 4.83 9.79 -4.23
C ASP A 130 4.96 8.62 -3.25
N ILE A 131 4.40 7.44 -3.56
CA ILE A 131 4.61 6.22 -2.76
C ILE A 131 6.10 5.86 -2.66
N ILE A 132 6.84 5.95 -3.78
CA ILE A 132 8.28 5.69 -3.79
C ILE A 132 9.01 6.67 -2.85
N LYS A 133 8.63 7.95 -2.85
CA LYS A 133 9.20 8.95 -1.93
C LYS A 133 8.91 8.62 -0.46
N LEU A 134 7.76 8.01 -0.15
CA LEU A 134 7.40 7.62 1.22
C LEU A 134 8.32 6.54 1.80
N MET A 135 9.01 5.76 0.98
CA MET A 135 9.93 4.70 1.45
C MET A 135 11.02 5.21 2.39
N ARG A 136 11.40 6.49 2.28
CA ARG A 136 12.34 7.13 3.21
C ARG A 136 11.84 7.11 4.66
N PHE A 137 10.52 7.03 4.88
CA PHE A 137 9.93 7.07 6.22
C PHE A 137 10.18 5.82 7.06
N ILE A 138 10.61 4.73 6.41
CA ILE A 138 11.14 3.55 7.09
C ILE A 138 12.32 3.95 7.99
N PHE A 139 13.17 4.87 7.52
CA PHE A 139 14.41 5.28 8.21
C PHE A 139 14.29 6.65 8.89
N VAL A 140 13.53 7.58 8.31
CA VAL A 140 13.45 8.99 8.76
C VAL A 140 12.00 9.38 8.98
N LEU A 141 11.61 9.76 10.20
CA LEU A 141 10.24 10.17 10.50
C LEU A 141 9.83 11.40 9.67
N PRO A 142 8.55 11.50 9.25
CA PRO A 142 8.07 12.65 8.50
C PRO A 142 8.24 13.94 9.31
N LYS A 143 8.52 15.04 8.61
CA LYS A 143 8.69 16.36 9.20
C LYS A 143 7.70 17.32 8.55
N HIS A 144 6.63 17.67 9.27
CA HIS A 144 5.58 18.56 8.82
C HIS A 144 4.92 18.15 7.49
N GLU A 145 4.83 16.84 7.24
CA GLU A 145 4.28 16.31 5.99
C GLU A 145 2.75 16.45 5.97
N LYS A 146 2.20 16.90 4.85
CA LYS A 146 0.75 17.10 4.66
C LYS A 146 0.18 15.96 3.80
N GLY A 147 -1.10 15.67 3.97
CA GLY A 147 -1.84 14.78 3.07
C GLY A 147 -1.44 13.30 3.16
N LEU A 148 -0.73 12.89 4.22
CA LEU A 148 -0.21 11.54 4.37
C LEU A 148 -1.29 10.45 4.35
N HIS A 149 -2.51 10.79 4.81
CA HIS A 149 -3.67 9.90 4.80
C HIS A 149 -4.13 9.54 3.38
N THR A 150 -3.91 10.42 2.38
CA THR A 150 -4.30 10.17 0.99
C THR A 150 -3.49 9.03 0.35
N HIS A 151 -2.31 8.73 0.90
CA HIS A 151 -1.42 7.68 0.38
C HIS A 151 -1.68 6.31 1.00
N VAL A 152 -2.45 6.20 2.08
CA VAL A 152 -2.72 4.91 2.76
C VAL A 152 -3.43 3.92 1.83
N SER A 153 -4.44 4.40 1.08
CA SER A 153 -5.14 3.56 0.09
C SER A 153 -4.19 3.12 -1.03
N SER A 154 -3.34 4.03 -1.52
CA SER A 154 -2.33 3.73 -2.54
C SER A 154 -1.32 2.68 -2.07
N LEU A 155 -0.91 2.72 -0.80
CA LEU A 155 -0.04 1.70 -0.19
C LEU A 155 -0.72 0.34 -0.09
N ASN A 156 -2.01 0.27 0.24
CA ASN A 156 -2.77 -0.99 0.24
C ASN A 156 -2.79 -1.63 -1.14
N TRP A 157 -3.08 -0.83 -2.18
CA TRP A 157 -3.06 -1.31 -3.55
C TRP A 157 -1.67 -1.78 -3.97
N LEU A 158 -0.61 -1.06 -3.59
CA LEU A 158 0.76 -1.48 -3.90
C LEU A 158 1.12 -2.83 -3.24
N ILE A 159 0.71 -3.08 -1.99
CA ILE A 159 0.88 -4.38 -1.32
C ILE A 159 0.20 -5.48 -2.13
N PHE A 160 -1.06 -5.25 -2.54
CA PHE A 160 -1.79 -6.21 -3.37
C PHE A 160 -1.08 -6.46 -4.71
N TYR A 161 -0.59 -5.41 -5.37
CA TYR A 161 0.14 -5.54 -6.63
C TYR A 161 1.46 -6.28 -6.48
N CYS A 162 2.17 -6.16 -5.35
CA CYS A 162 3.32 -7.00 -5.08
C CYS A 162 2.95 -8.49 -5.10
N TYR A 163 1.90 -8.88 -4.39
CA TYR A 163 1.45 -10.28 -4.38
C TYR A 163 0.94 -10.76 -5.72
N ALA A 164 0.14 -9.95 -6.41
CA ALA A 164 -0.37 -10.27 -7.74
C ALA A 164 0.78 -10.45 -8.75
N ALA A 165 1.76 -9.54 -8.74
CA ALA A 165 2.95 -9.63 -9.59
C ALA A 165 3.76 -10.89 -9.32
N GLY A 166 4.01 -11.21 -8.04
CA GLY A 166 4.72 -12.42 -7.64
C GLY A 166 4.02 -13.67 -8.16
N PHE A 167 2.69 -13.76 -7.94
CA PHE A 167 1.90 -14.90 -8.40
C PHE A 167 1.86 -15.04 -9.92
N ILE A 168 1.59 -13.95 -10.65
CA ILE A 168 1.56 -13.94 -12.12
C ILE A 168 2.94 -14.31 -12.68
N SER A 169 4.02 -13.75 -12.12
CA SER A 169 5.38 -14.03 -12.59
C SER A 169 5.77 -15.48 -12.34
N THR A 170 5.43 -16.05 -11.18
CA THR A 170 5.66 -17.47 -10.90
C THR A 170 4.86 -18.36 -11.86
N LEU A 171 3.60 -18.03 -12.16
CA LEU A 171 2.79 -18.79 -13.11
C LEU A 171 3.40 -18.76 -14.51
N ILE A 172 3.82 -17.58 -14.98
CA ILE A 172 4.52 -17.42 -16.26
C ILE A 172 5.84 -18.22 -16.26
N GLY A 173 6.62 -18.15 -15.18
CA GLY A 173 7.88 -18.87 -15.04
C GLY A 173 7.69 -20.39 -15.07
N VAL A 174 6.70 -20.91 -14.34
CA VAL A 174 6.37 -22.35 -14.35
C VAL A 174 5.92 -22.79 -15.75
N VAL A 175 5.05 -22.02 -16.41
CA VAL A 175 4.64 -22.30 -17.80
C VAL A 175 5.86 -22.30 -18.73
N ALA A 176 6.75 -21.31 -18.60
CA ALA A 176 7.96 -21.23 -19.40
C ALA A 176 8.87 -22.47 -19.22
N VAL A 177 9.03 -22.96 -17.99
CA VAL A 177 9.80 -24.17 -17.69
C VAL A 177 9.15 -25.42 -18.28
N LEU A 178 7.82 -25.52 -18.26
CA LEU A 178 7.09 -26.67 -18.82
C LEU A 178 7.11 -26.71 -20.36
N PHE A 179 7.20 -25.56 -21.01
CA PHE A 179 7.24 -25.44 -22.47
C PHE A 179 8.64 -25.59 -23.07
N TYR A 180 9.69 -25.47 -22.25
CA TYR A 180 11.06 -25.53 -22.74
C TYR A 180 11.49 -26.98 -23.01
N PRO A 181 12.14 -27.28 -24.15
CA PRO A 181 12.72 -28.60 -24.38
C PRO A 181 13.70 -28.99 -23.27
N VAL A 182 13.69 -30.26 -22.89
CA VAL A 182 14.49 -30.85 -21.80
C VAL A 182 16.00 -30.59 -21.96
N ASP A 183 16.45 -30.33 -23.19
CA ASP A 183 17.85 -30.13 -23.57
C ASP A 183 18.35 -28.69 -23.32
N PHE A 184 17.51 -27.79 -22.80
CA PHE A 184 17.93 -26.43 -22.47
C PHE A 184 18.78 -26.39 -21.21
N ALA A 185 20.06 -26.07 -21.39
CA ALA A 185 21.02 -25.94 -20.30
C ALA A 185 20.97 -24.54 -19.69
N TYR A 186 20.51 -24.44 -18.44
CA TYR A 186 20.77 -23.26 -17.61
C TYR A 186 22.27 -23.21 -17.25
N GLN A 187 22.81 -22.02 -16.99
CA GLN A 187 24.22 -21.84 -16.66
C GLN A 187 24.49 -22.24 -15.20
N GLY A 188 25.19 -23.35 -14.94
CA GLY A 188 25.60 -23.78 -13.59
C GLY A 188 25.62 -25.30 -13.37
N GLU A 189 26.29 -25.78 -12.31
CA GLU A 189 26.47 -27.21 -12.03
C GLU A 189 25.16 -27.95 -11.68
N LEU A 190 24.25 -27.28 -10.95
CA LEU A 190 22.93 -27.82 -10.58
C LEU A 190 21.98 -27.88 -11.77
N ALA A 191 22.07 -26.89 -12.67
CA ALA A 191 21.32 -26.83 -13.92
C ALA A 191 21.56 -28.05 -14.82
N ASN A 192 22.77 -28.59 -14.82
CA ASN A 192 23.15 -29.74 -15.63
C ASN A 192 22.60 -31.07 -15.08
N ARG A 193 22.22 -31.14 -13.79
CA ARG A 193 21.65 -32.35 -13.18
C ARG A 193 20.12 -32.38 -13.23
N HIS A 194 19.47 -31.25 -12.92
CA HIS A 194 18.00 -31.14 -12.86
C HIS A 194 17.53 -29.75 -13.36
N PRO A 195 17.53 -29.51 -14.69
CA PRO A 195 17.24 -28.20 -15.27
C PRO A 195 15.82 -27.70 -14.97
N THR A 196 14.84 -28.61 -14.96
CA THR A 196 13.43 -28.28 -14.67
C THR A 196 13.24 -27.84 -13.22
N LEU A 197 13.84 -28.54 -12.26
CA LEU A 197 13.75 -28.18 -10.83
C LEU A 197 14.41 -26.83 -10.55
N PHE A 198 15.55 -26.57 -11.20
CA PHE A 198 16.24 -25.29 -11.10
C PHE A 198 15.39 -24.15 -11.67
N GLY A 199 14.80 -24.33 -12.86
CA GLY A 199 13.89 -23.36 -13.47
C GLY A 199 12.66 -23.08 -12.62
N MET A 200 12.06 -24.12 -12.00
CA MET A 200 10.97 -23.94 -11.03
C MET A 200 11.42 -23.11 -9.83
N GLY A 201 12.62 -23.35 -9.31
CA GLY A 201 13.22 -22.55 -8.23
C GLY A 201 13.28 -21.06 -8.58
N ILE A 202 13.74 -20.71 -9.79
CA ILE A 202 13.75 -19.32 -10.28
C ILE A 202 12.33 -18.74 -10.37
N ALA A 203 11.37 -19.52 -10.88
CA ALA A 203 9.98 -19.07 -10.97
C ALA A 203 9.39 -18.73 -9.59
N PHE A 204 9.70 -19.53 -8.56
CA PHE A 204 9.27 -19.25 -7.18
C PHE A 204 10.06 -18.10 -6.52
N LEU A 205 11.31 -17.85 -6.93
CA LEU A 205 12.08 -16.71 -6.41
C LEU A 205 11.39 -15.37 -6.66
N THR A 206 10.70 -15.20 -7.80
CA THR A 206 9.95 -13.96 -8.03
C THR A 206 8.84 -13.75 -6.99
N LEU A 207 8.10 -14.80 -6.62
CA LEU A 207 7.08 -14.72 -5.57
C LEU A 207 7.70 -14.40 -4.21
N VAL A 208 8.85 -14.99 -3.88
CA VAL A 208 9.57 -14.71 -2.64
C VAL A 208 10.00 -13.25 -2.58
N TYR A 209 10.64 -12.72 -3.62
CA TYR A 209 11.08 -11.32 -3.65
C TYR A 209 9.91 -10.33 -3.60
N SER A 210 8.84 -10.59 -4.34
CA SER A 210 7.63 -9.77 -4.29
C SER A 210 6.98 -9.77 -2.91
N SER A 211 6.97 -10.92 -2.23
CA SER A 211 6.46 -11.04 -0.86
C SER A 211 7.34 -10.29 0.14
N ILE A 212 8.68 -10.37 -0.01
CA ILE A 212 9.62 -9.59 0.80
C ILE A 212 9.38 -8.09 0.61
N LEU A 213 9.22 -7.62 -0.63
CA LEU A 213 8.94 -6.21 -0.90
C LEU A 213 7.65 -5.74 -0.21
N ALA A 214 6.59 -6.55 -0.27
CA ALA A 214 5.32 -6.26 0.38
C ALA A 214 5.43 -6.22 1.91
N GLU A 215 6.03 -7.24 2.52
CA GLU A 215 5.98 -7.47 3.97
C GLU A 215 7.10 -6.79 4.76
N LEU A 216 8.30 -6.63 4.19
CA LEU A 216 9.42 -5.98 4.90
C LEU A 216 9.41 -4.46 4.72
N PHE A 217 8.86 -3.96 3.62
CA PHE A 217 8.97 -2.55 3.26
C PHE A 217 7.62 -1.84 3.23
N ILE A 218 6.70 -2.27 2.37
CA ILE A 218 5.48 -1.48 2.10
C ILE A 218 4.48 -1.59 3.26
N ARG A 219 4.23 -2.79 3.81
CA ARG A 219 3.29 -2.98 4.92
C ARG A 219 3.77 -2.30 6.22
N PRO A 220 5.03 -2.41 6.65
CA PRO A 220 5.52 -1.68 7.82
C PRO A 220 5.43 -0.16 7.65
N LEU A 221 5.76 0.35 6.45
CA LEU A 221 5.60 1.77 6.12
C LEU A 221 4.15 2.23 6.24
N LYS A 222 3.20 1.46 5.69
CA LYS A 222 1.77 1.74 5.81
C LYS A 222 1.33 1.81 7.28
N HIS A 223 1.65 0.79 8.08
CA HIS A 223 1.27 0.77 9.50
C HIS A 223 1.92 1.91 10.29
N GLN A 224 3.16 2.29 9.95
CA GLN A 224 3.81 3.44 10.55
C GLN A 224 3.04 4.73 10.24
N ILE A 225 2.66 4.95 8.98
CA ILE A 225 1.87 6.10 8.55
C ILE A 225 0.52 6.15 9.28
N GLU A 226 -0.19 5.02 9.35
CA GLU A 226 -1.47 4.93 10.07
C GLU A 226 -1.32 5.29 11.56
N ARG A 227 -0.28 4.76 12.23
CA ARG A 227 0.02 5.12 13.63
C ARG A 227 0.27 6.61 13.81
N LEU A 228 1.03 7.24 12.91
CA LEU A 228 1.33 8.67 12.98
C LEU A 228 0.08 9.53 12.79
N ILE A 229 -0.81 9.13 11.88
CA ILE A 229 -2.10 9.79 11.66
C ILE A 229 -2.98 9.70 12.92
N ILE A 230 -3.09 8.51 13.52
CA ILE A 230 -3.92 8.28 14.72
C ILE A 230 -3.38 9.08 15.91
N HIS A 231 -2.06 9.05 16.14
CA HIS A 231 -1.44 9.77 17.25
C HIS A 231 -1.69 11.28 17.17
N HIS A 232 -1.51 11.87 15.97
CA HIS A 232 -1.77 13.28 15.77
C HIS A 232 -3.26 13.63 15.93
N SER A 233 -4.16 12.75 15.45
CA SER A 233 -5.60 12.93 15.65
C SER A 233 -6.01 12.93 17.13
N ASN A 234 -5.37 12.12 17.97
CA ASN A 234 -5.69 12.06 19.41
C ASN A 234 -5.14 13.29 20.14
N TYR A 235 -3.94 13.76 19.80
CA TYR A 235 -3.36 14.97 20.39
C TYR A 235 -4.27 16.20 20.21
N LYS A 236 -4.82 16.40 19.01
CA LYS A 236 -5.77 17.50 18.72
C LYS A 236 -7.11 17.40 19.48
N LYS A 237 -7.50 16.23 20.00
CA LYS A 237 -8.75 16.08 20.77
C LYS A 237 -8.58 16.44 22.25
N CYS A 238 -7.35 16.45 22.75
CA CYS A 238 -7.03 16.76 24.15
C CYS A 238 -6.68 18.24 24.39
N GLN A 239 -6.52 19.03 23.32
CA GLN A 239 -6.42 20.49 23.35
C GLN A 239 -7.80 21.11 23.09
#